data_AF-A0A4Q3XW30-F1
#
_entry.id   AF-A0A4Q3XW30-F1
#
_cell.length_a   1.000
_cell.length_b   1.000
_cell.length_c   1.000
_cell.angle_alpha   90.00
_cell.angle_beta   90.00
_cell.angle_gamma   90.00
#
_symmetry.space_group_name_H-M   'P 1'
#
loop_
_entity.id
_entity.type
_entity.pdbx_description
1 polymer ?
#
loop_
_entity_poly.entity_id
_entity_poly.type
_entity_poly.pdbx_seq_one_letter_code
_entity_poly.pdbx_strand_id
1 'polypeptide(L)'
;MIAIALAATAARNAGLIEGETVTRLVMGAIGLMLVWYGNRMPKTFVPAAKARQVQRVGGWSMVLSGLAYAGLWIFAPVSLAFTGGCAAVVAGIAVTVLYGLSLRQK
;
A
#
# COMPACT_ATOMS: atom_id res chain seq x y z
N MET A 1 -10.87 3.18 5.83
CA MET A 1 -10.27 4.44 5.36
C MET A 1 -11.20 5.62 5.52
N ILE A 2 -12.45 5.57 5.03
CA ILE A 2 -13.40 6.69 5.12
C ILE A 2 -13.60 7.20 6.56
N ALA A 3 -13.84 6.30 7.52
CA ALA A 3 -14.00 6.69 8.92
C ALA A 3 -12.75 7.34 9.55
N ILE A 4 -11.54 6.84 9.22
CA ILE A 4 -10.28 7.40 9.71
C ILE A 4 -10.02 8.77 9.10
N ALA A 5 -10.25 8.93 7.80
CA ALA A 5 -10.12 10.21 7.11
C ALA A 5 -11.11 11.25 7.65
N LEU A 6 -12.36 10.84 7.92
CA LEU A 6 -13.37 11.71 8.53
C LEU A 6 -13.01 12.11 9.95
N ALA A 7 -12.59 11.16 10.79
CA ALA A 7 -12.16 11.44 12.16
C ALA A 7 -10.94 12.38 12.20
N ALA A 8 -9.97 12.18 11.31
CA ALA A 8 -8.78 13.03 11.22
C ALA A 8 -9.13 14.44 10.73
N THR A 9 -10.03 14.56 9.76
CA THR A 9 -10.51 15.86 9.26
C THR A 9 -11.31 16.61 10.33
N ALA A 10 -12.16 15.89 11.09
CA ALA A 10 -12.89 16.46 12.22
C ALA A 10 -11.93 16.96 13.32
N ALA A 11 -10.89 16.20 13.64
CA ALA A 11 -9.89 16.58 14.62
C ALA A 11 -9.06 17.80 14.18
N ARG A 12 -8.74 17.92 12.88
CA ARG A 12 -8.12 19.13 12.31
C ARG A 12 -9.02 20.35 12.43
N ASN A 13 -10.30 20.21 12.08
CA ASN A 13 -11.26 21.32 12.17
C ASN A 13 -11.50 21.76 13.62
N ALA A 14 -11.34 20.84 14.58
CA ALA A 14 -11.35 21.13 16.01
C ALA A 14 -10.04 21.74 16.54
N GLY A 15 -9.02 21.96 15.69
CA GLY A 15 -7.73 22.52 16.08
C GLY A 15 -6.84 21.59 16.91
N LEU A 16 -7.21 20.31 17.06
CA LEU A 16 -6.48 19.33 17.87
C LEU A 16 -5.20 18.84 17.17
N ILE A 17 -5.12 18.96 15.84
CA ILE A 17 -4.03 18.41 15.04
C ILE A 17 -3.72 19.29 13.83
N GLU A 18 -2.43 19.52 13.55
CA GLU A 18 -1.97 20.22 12.35
C GLU A 18 -2.27 19.45 11.05
N GLY A 19 -2.42 20.19 9.95
CA GLY A 19 -2.77 19.63 8.63
C GLY A 19 -1.73 18.64 8.09
N GLU A 20 -0.46 18.84 8.40
CA GLU A 20 0.60 17.90 8.03
C GLU A 20 0.43 16.56 8.76
N THR A 21 0.13 16.59 10.06
CA THR A 21 -0.10 15.39 10.87
C THR A 21 -1.31 14.59 10.38
N VAL A 22 -2.39 15.25 9.96
CA VAL A 22 -3.53 14.57 9.32
C VAL A 22 -3.13 13.91 8.01
N THR A 23 -2.33 14.59 7.20
CA THR A 23 -1.85 14.02 5.93
C THR A 23 -0.99 12.78 6.19
N ARG A 24 -0.04 12.84 7.12
CA ARG A 24 0.79 11.70 7.51
C ARG A 24 -0.03 10.54 8.07
N LEU A 25 -1.03 10.83 8.90
CA LEU A 25 -1.93 9.81 9.46
C LEU A 25 -2.70 9.09 8.35
N VAL A 26 -3.35 9.84 7.45
CA VAL A 26 -4.17 9.26 6.37
C VAL A 26 -3.29 8.46 5.41
N MET A 27 -2.13 8.99 5.04
CA MET A 27 -1.21 8.32 4.11
C MET A 27 -0.57 7.09 4.73
N GLY A 28 -0.13 7.15 5.98
CA GLY A 28 0.35 5.97 6.72
C GLY A 28 -0.73 4.89 6.81
N ALA A 29 -1.98 5.28 7.06
CA ALA A 29 -3.12 4.38 7.10
C ALA A 29 -3.42 3.73 5.74
N ILE A 30 -3.24 4.46 4.63
CA ILE A 30 -3.31 3.91 3.27
C ILE A 30 -2.23 2.83 3.06
N GLY A 31 -0.99 3.10 3.47
CA GLY A 31 0.09 2.10 3.40
C GLY A 31 -0.25 0.81 4.18
N LEU A 32 -0.79 0.95 5.39
CA LEU A 32 -1.27 -0.19 6.19
C LEU A 32 -2.44 -0.94 5.54
N MET A 33 -3.34 -0.22 4.85
CA MET A 33 -4.42 -0.84 4.09
C MET A 33 -3.86 -1.69 2.94
N LEU A 34 -2.82 -1.22 2.24
CA LEU A 34 -2.12 -2.00 1.21
C LEU A 34 -1.53 -3.29 1.79
N VAL A 35 -0.89 -3.20 2.97
CA VAL A 35 -0.36 -4.38 3.68
C VAL A 35 -1.46 -5.39 3.98
N TRP A 36 -2.58 -4.92 4.51
CA TRP A 36 -3.70 -5.79 4.83
C TRP A 36 -4.29 -6.47 3.58
N TYR A 37 -4.49 -5.72 2.50
CA TYR A 37 -4.99 -6.26 1.23
C TYR A 37 -4.01 -7.26 0.60
N GLY A 38 -2.73 -6.92 0.55
CA GLY A 38 -1.68 -7.79 0.02
C GLY A 38 -1.56 -9.09 0.81
N ASN A 39 -1.71 -9.05 2.14
CA ASN A 39 -1.71 -10.26 2.97
C ASN A 39 -2.98 -11.13 2.79
N ARG A 40 -4.07 -10.53 2.29
CA ARG A 40 -5.32 -11.23 2.01
C ARG A 40 -5.33 -11.90 0.64
N MET A 41 -4.64 -11.34 -0.37
CA MET A 41 -4.59 -11.89 -1.73
C MET A 41 -4.17 -13.37 -1.79
N PRO A 42 -3.08 -13.83 -1.14
CA PRO A 42 -2.65 -15.23 -1.17
C PRO A 42 -3.66 -16.21 -0.55
N LYS A 43 -4.60 -15.70 0.27
CA LYS A 43 -5.60 -16.50 0.99
C LYS A 43 -6.88 -16.68 0.17
N THR A 44 -7.03 -15.94 -0.93
CA THR A 44 -8.14 -16.10 -1.86
C THR A 44 -7.93 -17.36 -2.70
N PHE A 45 -8.96 -18.21 -2.78
CA PHE A 45 -8.87 -19.40 -3.60
C PHE A 45 -8.92 -19.05 -5.09
N VAL A 46 -7.92 -19.51 -5.84
CA VAL A 46 -7.87 -19.43 -7.30
C VAL A 46 -7.67 -20.83 -7.89
N PRO A 47 -8.55 -21.29 -8.80
CA PRO A 47 -8.50 -22.65 -9.36
C PRO A 47 -7.23 -22.93 -10.19
N ALA A 48 -6.72 -21.92 -10.91
CA ALA A 48 -5.57 -22.09 -11.80
C ALA A 48 -4.24 -21.99 -11.03
N ALA A 49 -3.38 -23.01 -11.18
CA ALA A 49 -2.09 -23.08 -10.48
C ALA A 49 -1.16 -21.90 -10.78
N LYS A 50 -1.05 -21.48 -12.05
CA LYS A 50 -0.27 -20.29 -12.46
C LYS A 50 -0.83 -19.01 -11.85
N ALA A 51 -2.16 -18.86 -11.81
CA ALA A 51 -2.80 -17.68 -11.22
C ALA A 51 -2.63 -17.61 -9.70
N ARG A 52 -2.59 -18.76 -9.00
CA ARG A 52 -2.27 -18.84 -7.57
C ARG A 52 -0.82 -18.41 -7.29
N GLN A 53 0.14 -18.74 -8.16
CA GLN A 53 1.52 -18.27 -8.04
C GLN A 53 1.60 -16.75 -8.20
N VAL A 54 0.95 -16.19 -9.23
CA VAL A 54 0.89 -14.73 -9.43
C VAL A 54 0.25 -14.03 -8.23
N GLN A 55 -0.84 -14.57 -7.67
CA GLN A 55 -1.46 -13.97 -6.48
C GLN A 55 -0.56 -13.99 -5.24
N ARG A 56 0.26 -15.03 -5.06
CA ARG A 56 1.22 -15.06 -3.94
C ARG A 56 2.29 -13.99 -4.10
N VAL A 57 2.92 -13.92 -5.28
CA VAL A 57 3.97 -12.93 -5.55
C VAL A 57 3.40 -11.52 -5.51
N GLY A 58 2.24 -11.29 -6.12
CA GLY A 58 1.58 -9.99 -6.11
C GLY A 58 1.13 -9.56 -4.72
N GLY A 59 0.59 -10.48 -3.92
CA GLY A 59 0.21 -10.21 -2.53
C GLY A 59 1.40 -9.78 -1.67
N TRP A 60 2.52 -10.52 -1.73
CA TRP A 60 3.74 -10.16 -1.00
C TRP A 60 4.39 -8.88 -1.52
N SER A 61 4.36 -8.63 -2.83
CA SER A 61 4.86 -7.39 -3.42
C SER A 61 4.08 -6.19 -2.90
N MET A 62 2.74 -6.29 -2.84
CA MET A 62 1.88 -5.25 -2.28
C MET A 62 2.08 -5.04 -0.78
N VAL A 63 2.35 -6.11 -0.01
CA VAL A 63 2.72 -6.00 1.40
C VAL A 63 4.00 -5.21 1.57
N LEU A 64 5.06 -5.56 0.84
CA LEU A 64 6.35 -4.87 0.91
C LEU A 64 6.22 -3.40 0.50
N SER A 65 5.50 -3.12 -0.60
CA SER A 65 5.22 -1.75 -1.04
C SER A 65 4.41 -0.97 0.01
N GLY A 66 3.40 -1.57 0.63
CA GLY A 66 2.58 -0.94 1.66
C GLY A 66 3.38 -0.63 2.94
N LEU A 67 4.27 -1.53 3.35
CA LEU A 67 5.17 -1.31 4.50
C LEU A 67 6.17 -0.19 4.21
N ALA A 68 6.78 -0.19 3.02
CA ALA A 68 7.68 0.88 2.61
C ALA A 68 6.95 2.24 2.55
N TYR A 69 5.75 2.27 1.97
CA TYR A 69 4.91 3.47 1.92
C TYR A 69 4.57 3.99 3.32
N ALA A 70 4.08 3.12 4.22
CA ALA A 70 3.74 3.50 5.58
C ALA A 70 4.97 4.00 6.34
N GLY A 71 6.11 3.30 6.25
CA GLY A 71 7.36 3.69 6.89
C GLY A 71 7.85 5.05 6.40
N LEU A 72 7.81 5.31 5.09
CA LEU A 72 8.19 6.60 4.53
C LEU A 72 7.30 7.73 5.05
N TRP A 73 5.98 7.54 5.15
CA TRP A 73 5.09 8.58 5.66
C TRP A 73 5.18 8.81 7.17
N ILE A 74 5.66 7.83 7.94
CA ILE A 74 5.90 7.98 9.38
C ILE A 74 7.23 8.68 9.65
N PHE A 75 8.29 8.30 8.94
CA PHE A 75 9.66 8.69 9.31
C PHE A 75 10.32 9.69 8.35
N ALA A 76 9.88 9.82 7.10
CA ALA A 76 10.55 10.64 6.10
C ALA A 76 9.90 12.03 5.95
N PRO A 77 10.64 13.03 5.42
CA PRO A 77 10.06 14.31 5.01
C PRO A 77 8.97 14.12 3.95
N VAL A 78 7.95 14.98 3.95
CA VAL A 78 6.77 14.85 3.06
C VAL A 78 7.14 14.74 1.58
N SER A 79 8.14 15.50 1.13
CA SER A 79 8.64 15.44 -0.25
C SER A 79 9.17 14.05 -0.61
N LEU A 80 9.99 13.47 0.28
CA LEU A 80 10.56 12.13 0.09
C LEU A 80 9.50 11.05 0.22
N ALA A 81 8.56 11.20 1.17
CA ALA A 81 7.46 10.28 1.38
C ALA A 81 6.53 10.18 0.17
N PHE A 82 6.29 11.31 -0.51
CA PHE A 82 5.50 11.34 -1.73
C PHE A 82 6.19 10.57 -2.86
N THR A 83 7.40 10.97 -3.27
CA THR A 83 8.12 10.31 -4.38
C THR A 83 8.47 8.86 -4.06
N GLY A 84 8.98 8.59 -2.86
CA GLY A 84 9.37 7.25 -2.43
C GLY A 84 8.16 6.33 -2.27
N GLY A 85 7.05 6.85 -1.74
CA GLY A 85 5.80 6.11 -1.61
C GLY A 85 5.23 5.71 -2.99
N CYS A 86 5.13 6.66 -3.92
CA CYS A 86 4.70 6.37 -5.28
C CYS A 86 5.62 5.35 -5.97
N ALA A 87 6.94 5.52 -5.87
CA ALA A 87 7.91 4.58 -6.43
C ALA A 87 7.76 3.17 -5.85
N ALA A 88 7.57 3.05 -4.53
CA ALA A 88 7.38 1.76 -3.86
C ALA A 88 6.13 1.03 -4.36
N VAL A 89 5.01 1.73 -4.53
CA VAL A 89 3.76 1.14 -5.03
C VAL A 89 3.89 0.74 -6.51
N VAL A 90 4.46 1.61 -7.34
CA VAL A 90 4.70 1.32 -8.76
C VAL A 90 5.61 0.11 -8.93
N ALA A 91 6.68 0.00 -8.13
CA ALA A 91 7.56 -1.16 -8.13
C ALA A 91 6.80 -2.45 -7.78
N GLY A 92 5.92 -2.44 -6.77
CA GLY A 92 5.10 -3.59 -6.40
C GLY A 92 4.14 -4.03 -7.50
N ILE A 93 3.53 -3.08 -8.20
CA ILE A 93 2.69 -3.34 -9.38
C ILE A 93 3.54 -3.95 -10.50
N ALA A 94 4.69 -3.35 -10.81
CA ALA A 94 5.58 -3.80 -11.87
C ALA A 94 6.05 -5.24 -11.63
N VAL A 95 6.47 -5.59 -10.41
CA VAL A 95 6.85 -6.96 -10.05
C VAL A 95 5.70 -7.94 -10.30
N THR A 96 4.48 -7.57 -9.90
CA THR A 96 3.29 -8.43 -10.09
C THR A 96 3.00 -8.66 -11.57
N VAL A 97 3.02 -7.60 -12.39
CA VAL A 97 2.74 -7.65 -13.82
C VAL A 97 3.82 -8.43 -14.57
N LEU A 98 5.10 -8.11 -14.33
CA LEU A 98 6.24 -8.77 -14.97
C LEU A 98 6.27 -10.27 -14.64
N TYR A 99 6.01 -10.64 -13.38
CA TYR A 99 5.91 -12.03 -12.99
C TYR A 99 4.76 -12.75 -13.70
N GLY A 100 3.58 -12.13 -13.77
CA GLY A 100 2.45 -12.65 -14.54
C GLY A 100 2.75 -12.85 -16.03
N LEU A 101 3.43 -11.89 -16.67
CA LEU A 101 3.85 -11.99 -18.07
C LEU A 101 4.85 -13.14 -18.29
N SER A 102 5.84 -13.28 -17.41
CA SER A 102 6.83 -14.37 -17.49
C SER A 102 6.19 -15.77 -17.36
N LEU A 103 5.14 -15.91 -16.54
CA LEU A 103 4.40 -17.17 -16.39
C LEU A 103 3.48 -17.48 -17.57
N ARG A 104 3.10 -16.46 -18.36
CA ARG A 104 2.32 -16.62 -19.60
C ARG A 104 3.20 -17.06 -20.78
N GLN A 105 4.48 -16.64 -20.78
CA GLN A 105 5.45 -17.00 -21.83
C GLN A 105 6.00 -18.43 -21.68
N LYS A 106 5.86 -19.03 -20.49
CA LYS A 106 6.12 -20.45 -20.23
C LYS A 106 4.84 -21.28 -20.39
#